data_AF-A0A9Y4KKC5-F1
#
_entry.id   AF-A0A9Y4KKC5-F1
#
_cell.length_a   1.000
_cell.length_b   1.000
_cell.length_c   1.000
_cell.angle_alpha   90.00
_cell.angle_beta   90.00
_cell.angle_gamma   90.00
#
_symmetry.space_group_name_H-M   'P 1'
#
loop_
_entity.id
_entity.type
_entity.pdbx_description
1 polymer ?
#
loop_
_entity_poly.entity_id
_entity_poly.type
_entity_poly.pdbx_seq_one_letter_code
_entity_poly.pdbx_strand_id
1 'polypeptide(L)'
;MLTKVVLASCVVLWVSSTSAQEPFMTRALQLMSETPLIDGHNDLPWQLLAQFNNELNKVDLHTLQTTHTNIPKIKQGRLGAQFWSAFVPCDTQYKDAVRQTLEQIDVVHRMCLKYPETFMFATSSQEIMDAFRMNKTASLIGVEGGHSIDSSLGTLRTMYHLGVRYLTLTHSCNTPWADNWLVDTGSEQSEHKGLSPFGKQLILEMNRLGMLIDLAHVTVA
;
A
#
# COMPACT_ATOMS: atom_id res chain seq x y z
N MET A 1 -81.51 17.62 18.43
CA MET A 1 -80.59 17.58 17.27
C MET A 1 -79.24 17.07 17.77
N LEU A 2 -78.96 15.77 17.58
CA LEU A 2 -77.70 15.14 17.97
C LEU A 2 -76.90 14.82 16.71
N THR A 3 -75.83 15.59 16.48
CA THR A 3 -74.93 15.42 15.34
C THR A 3 -73.88 14.36 15.71
N LYS A 4 -73.96 13.16 15.10
CA LYS A 4 -72.91 12.15 15.21
C LYS A 4 -71.77 12.52 14.27
N VAL A 5 -70.61 12.88 14.82
CA VAL A 5 -69.36 12.99 14.06
C VAL A 5 -68.68 11.63 14.08
N VAL A 6 -68.55 11.00 12.92
CA VAL A 6 -67.76 9.77 12.74
C VAL A 6 -66.33 10.21 12.42
N LEU A 7 -65.40 10.04 13.37
CA LEU A 7 -63.97 10.17 13.10
C LEU A 7 -63.48 8.88 12.42
N ALA A 8 -63.14 8.98 11.14
CA ALA A 8 -62.37 7.96 10.45
C ALA A 8 -60.89 8.07 10.86
N SER A 9 -60.37 7.09 11.60
CA SER A 9 -58.93 6.98 11.85
C SER A 9 -58.24 6.41 10.62
N CYS A 10 -57.52 7.27 9.88
CA CYS A 10 -56.54 6.83 8.89
C CYS A 10 -55.31 6.27 9.63
N VAL A 11 -55.19 4.94 9.67
CA VAL A 11 -53.95 4.28 10.06
C VAL A 11 -52.97 4.43 8.89
N VAL A 12 -52.05 5.37 9.00
CA VAL A 12 -50.92 5.48 8.06
C VAL A 12 -49.91 4.40 8.45
N LEU A 13 -49.95 3.27 7.75
CA LEU A 13 -48.90 2.25 7.82
C LEU A 13 -47.62 2.83 7.22
N TRP A 14 -46.73 3.30 8.10
CA TRP A 14 -45.34 3.58 7.73
C TRP A 14 -44.66 2.25 7.42
N VAL A 15 -44.69 1.86 6.14
CA VAL A 15 -43.77 0.85 5.62
C VAL A 15 -42.39 1.46 5.70
N SER A 16 -41.66 1.10 6.76
CA SER A 16 -40.24 1.39 6.84
C SER A 16 -39.58 0.64 5.69
N SER A 17 -39.20 1.36 4.64
CA SER A 17 -38.32 0.83 3.63
C SER A 17 -36.97 0.57 4.29
N THR A 18 -36.82 -0.62 4.88
CA THR A 18 -35.49 -1.18 5.11
C THR A 18 -34.81 -1.20 3.75
N SER A 19 -33.87 -0.29 3.52
CA SER A 19 -32.98 -0.38 2.36
C SER A 19 -32.27 -1.72 2.48
N ALA A 20 -32.77 -2.73 1.76
CA ALA A 20 -32.10 -4.02 1.70
C ALA A 20 -30.67 -3.71 1.24
N GLN A 21 -29.70 -3.90 2.13
CA GLN A 21 -28.31 -3.71 1.79
C GLN A 21 -28.04 -4.62 0.60
N GLU A 22 -27.78 -3.99 -0.56
CA GLU A 22 -27.79 -4.61 -1.89
C GLU A 22 -27.17 -6.02 -1.82
N PRO A 23 -27.83 -7.07 -2.34
CA PRO A 23 -27.37 -8.46 -2.18
C PRO A 23 -25.90 -8.65 -2.59
N PHE A 24 -25.41 -7.85 -3.55
CA PHE A 24 -24.00 -7.83 -3.95
C PHE A 24 -23.05 -7.27 -2.87
N MET A 25 -23.46 -6.24 -2.14
CA MET A 25 -22.66 -5.68 -1.04
C MET A 25 -22.53 -6.70 0.10
N THR A 26 -23.64 -7.34 0.48
CA THR A 26 -23.63 -8.39 1.50
C THR A 26 -22.72 -9.55 1.08
N ARG A 27 -22.81 -9.97 -0.19
CA ARG A 27 -21.94 -11.03 -0.73
C ARG A 27 -20.46 -10.61 -0.75
N ALA A 28 -20.14 -9.39 -1.14
CA ALA A 28 -18.78 -8.88 -1.15
C ALA A 28 -18.18 -8.88 0.26
N LEU A 29 -18.91 -8.37 1.25
CA LEU A 29 -18.46 -8.34 2.65
C LEU A 29 -18.24 -9.74 3.24
N GLN A 30 -19.08 -10.71 2.85
CA GLN A 30 -18.88 -12.11 3.23
C GLN A 30 -17.58 -12.66 2.61
N LEU A 31 -17.38 -12.50 1.31
CA LEU A 31 -16.18 -12.96 0.62
C LEU A 31 -14.91 -12.36 1.24
N MET A 32 -14.93 -11.06 1.54
CA MET A 32 -13.81 -10.36 2.17
C MET A 32 -13.57 -10.75 3.63
N SER A 33 -14.53 -11.41 4.30
CA SER A 33 -14.31 -11.99 5.63
C SER A 33 -13.66 -13.37 5.60
N GLU A 34 -13.75 -14.05 4.45
CA GLU A 34 -13.21 -15.41 4.23
C GLU A 34 -11.89 -15.36 3.44
N THR A 35 -11.72 -14.33 2.61
CA THR A 35 -10.58 -14.13 1.72
C THR A 35 -9.96 -12.75 1.97
N PRO A 36 -8.67 -12.67 2.33
CA PRO A 36 -8.03 -11.38 2.59
C PRO A 36 -7.97 -10.55 1.31
N LEU A 37 -8.46 -9.31 1.38
CA LEU A 37 -8.09 -8.29 0.40
C LEU A 37 -6.61 -7.94 0.61
N ILE A 38 -5.81 -8.09 -0.44
CA ILE A 38 -4.38 -7.73 -0.45
C ILE A 38 -4.21 -6.57 -1.42
N ASP A 39 -3.92 -5.40 -0.89
CA ASP A 39 -3.58 -4.23 -1.70
C ASP A 39 -2.07 -4.16 -1.93
N GLY A 40 -1.69 -3.92 -3.19
CA GLY A 40 -0.31 -3.99 -3.65
C GLY A 40 0.49 -2.71 -3.44
N HIS A 41 -0.14 -1.58 -3.12
CA HIS A 41 0.56 -0.29 -3.06
C HIS A 41 -0.22 0.81 -2.31
N ASN A 42 0.37 1.36 -1.24
CA ASN A 42 -0.22 2.50 -0.52
C ASN A 42 0.85 3.44 0.06
N ASP A 43 0.75 4.72 -0.29
CA ASP A 43 1.68 5.81 0.08
C ASP A 43 1.43 6.44 1.46
N LEU A 44 0.76 5.75 2.39
CA LEU A 44 0.65 6.26 3.76
C LEU A 44 2.02 6.61 4.37
N PRO A 45 3.12 5.85 4.18
CA PRO A 45 4.44 6.25 4.67
C PRO A 45 4.93 7.59 4.11
N TRP A 46 4.65 7.89 2.85
CA TRP A 46 4.95 9.20 2.27
C TRP A 46 4.13 10.32 2.94
N GLN A 47 2.85 10.08 3.22
CA GLN A 47 2.02 11.05 3.96
C GLN A 47 2.53 11.29 5.38
N LEU A 48 3.04 10.26 6.06
CA LEU A 48 3.63 10.38 7.39
C LEU A 48 4.90 11.22 7.38
N LEU A 49 5.73 11.09 6.35
CA LEU A 49 6.90 11.95 6.14
C LEU A 49 6.46 13.39 5.83
N ALA A 50 5.62 13.58 4.82
CA ALA A 50 5.24 14.90 4.34
C ALA A 50 4.49 15.75 5.36
N GLN A 51 3.59 15.13 6.15
CA GLN A 51 2.76 15.87 7.12
C GLN A 51 3.37 15.95 8.51
N PHE A 52 4.17 14.96 8.92
CA PHE A 52 4.63 14.82 10.30
C PHE A 52 6.12 14.55 10.45
N ASN A 53 6.89 14.60 9.35
CA ASN A 53 8.32 14.28 9.33
C ASN A 53 8.64 12.93 9.99
N ASN A 54 7.77 11.93 9.78
CA ASN A 54 7.84 10.59 10.39
C ASN A 54 7.78 10.54 11.93
N GLU A 55 7.44 11.65 12.59
CA GLU A 55 7.23 11.73 14.03
C GLU A 55 5.87 11.15 14.41
N LEU A 56 5.80 9.82 14.54
CA LEU A 56 4.54 9.11 14.80
C LEU A 56 3.81 9.56 16.08
N ASN A 57 4.48 10.22 17.03
CA ASN A 57 3.83 10.77 18.23
C ASN A 57 2.96 12.00 17.94
N LYS A 58 3.13 12.66 16.79
CA LYS A 58 2.33 13.81 16.34
C LYS A 58 1.06 13.40 15.59
N VAL A 59 0.84 12.11 15.36
CA VAL A 59 -0.28 11.58 14.58
C VAL A 59 -0.89 10.35 15.24
N ASP A 60 -2.21 10.27 15.16
CA ASP A 60 -3.00 9.11 15.56
C ASP A 60 -3.77 8.55 14.36
N LEU A 61 -3.45 7.31 13.95
CA LEU A 61 -4.07 6.67 12.80
C LEU A 61 -5.53 6.24 13.06
N HIS A 62 -6.01 6.29 14.30
CA HIS A 62 -7.44 6.12 14.57
C HIS A 62 -8.27 7.35 14.17
N THR A 63 -7.65 8.53 14.16
CA THR A 63 -8.35 9.81 13.98
C THR A 63 -7.86 10.62 12.78
N LEU A 64 -6.76 10.23 12.12
CA LEU A 64 -6.24 10.87 10.92
C LEU A 64 -7.26 10.88 9.77
N GLN A 65 -7.74 12.07 9.36
CA GLN A 65 -8.72 12.22 8.26
C GLN A 65 -8.15 12.83 6.99
N THR A 66 -6.94 13.40 7.02
CA THR A 66 -6.32 14.10 5.88
C THR A 66 -5.81 13.17 4.78
N THR A 67 -5.91 11.85 4.98
CA THR A 67 -5.42 10.81 4.08
C THR A 67 -6.55 9.87 3.65
N HIS A 68 -6.34 9.16 2.53
CA HIS A 68 -7.22 8.06 2.13
C HIS A 68 -7.18 6.88 3.11
N THR A 69 -6.07 6.74 3.85
CA THR A 69 -5.80 5.59 4.72
C THR A 69 -5.77 5.98 6.19
N ASN A 70 -6.59 5.33 7.01
CA ASN A 70 -6.55 5.36 8.47
C ASN A 70 -7.10 4.03 9.03
N ILE A 71 -6.96 3.77 10.33
CA ILE A 71 -7.36 2.49 10.93
C ILE A 71 -8.86 2.21 10.77
N PRO A 72 -9.80 3.15 11.03
CA PRO A 72 -11.21 2.91 10.79
C PRO A 72 -11.54 2.52 9.34
N LYS A 73 -10.95 3.20 8.35
CA LYS A 73 -11.15 2.91 6.92
C LYS A 73 -10.60 1.53 6.54
N ILE A 74 -9.42 1.16 7.06
CA ILE A 74 -8.83 -0.18 6.87
C ILE A 74 -9.77 -1.27 7.39
N LYS A 75 -10.31 -1.11 8.61
CA LYS A 75 -11.24 -2.07 9.20
C LYS A 75 -12.57 -2.13 8.45
N GLN A 76 -13.13 -0.98 8.08
CA GLN A 76 -14.37 -0.90 7.29
C GLN A 76 -14.20 -1.55 5.91
N GLY A 77 -13.05 -1.35 5.28
CA GLY A 77 -12.69 -1.93 3.97
C GLY A 77 -12.22 -3.38 4.03
N ARG A 78 -12.18 -4.02 5.21
CA ARG A 78 -11.74 -5.42 5.40
C ARG A 78 -10.38 -5.72 4.76
N LEU A 79 -9.44 -4.77 4.86
CA LEU A 79 -8.10 -4.92 4.30
C LEU A 79 -7.30 -5.96 5.10
N GLY A 80 -7.01 -7.09 4.46
CA GLY A 80 -6.33 -8.23 5.07
C GLY A 80 -4.80 -8.12 5.00
N ALA A 81 -4.27 -7.51 3.94
CA ALA A 81 -2.85 -7.19 3.82
C ALA A 81 -2.63 -5.94 2.97
N GLN A 82 -1.52 -5.26 3.25
CA GLN A 82 -1.10 -4.06 2.55
C GLN A 82 0.41 -4.10 2.33
N PHE A 83 0.84 -3.87 1.10
CA PHE A 83 2.21 -3.42 0.85
C PHE A 83 2.27 -1.90 1.01
N TRP A 84 3.02 -1.45 2.00
CA TRP A 84 3.30 -0.04 2.25
C TRP A 84 4.47 0.40 1.38
N SER A 85 4.27 1.47 0.60
CA SER A 85 5.31 1.99 -0.29
C SER A 85 6.38 2.72 0.51
N ALA A 86 7.61 2.21 0.48
CA ALA A 86 8.80 2.91 0.92
C ALA A 86 9.34 3.77 -0.24
N PHE A 87 8.52 4.73 -0.66
CA PHE A 87 8.78 5.67 -1.73
C PHE A 87 9.74 6.80 -1.31
N VAL A 88 10.64 7.18 -2.23
CA VAL A 88 11.41 8.41 -2.16
C VAL A 88 11.42 9.12 -3.52
N PRO A 89 11.35 10.47 -3.57
CA PRO A 89 11.31 11.20 -4.83
C PRO A 89 12.53 10.95 -5.74
N CYS A 90 12.33 11.03 -7.05
CA CYS A 90 13.37 10.80 -8.05
C CYS A 90 14.57 11.77 -7.94
N ASP A 91 14.36 12.99 -7.44
CA ASP A 91 15.41 13.99 -7.26
C ASP A 91 16.39 13.65 -6.12
N THR A 92 16.12 12.60 -5.34
CA THR A 92 17.03 12.01 -4.34
C THR A 92 18.03 11.04 -4.96
N GLN A 93 17.85 10.61 -6.22
CA GLN A 93 18.80 9.77 -6.93
C GLN A 93 20.17 10.46 -7.02
N TYR A 94 21.25 9.70 -6.79
CA TYR A 94 22.62 10.21 -6.65
C TYR A 94 22.85 11.19 -5.49
N LYS A 95 21.92 11.24 -4.53
CA LYS A 95 22.03 12.06 -3.32
C LYS A 95 21.83 11.18 -2.09
N ASP A 96 20.64 11.21 -1.50
CA ASP A 96 20.30 10.59 -0.22
C ASP A 96 19.16 9.57 -0.34
N ALA A 97 18.87 9.09 -1.55
CA ALA A 97 17.85 8.06 -1.81
C ALA A 97 17.93 6.88 -0.83
N VAL A 98 19.11 6.26 -0.69
CA VAL A 98 19.30 5.10 0.21
C VAL A 98 18.92 5.45 1.66
N ARG A 99 19.37 6.61 2.16
CA ARG A 99 19.06 7.04 3.53
C ARG A 99 17.55 7.25 3.70
N GLN A 100 16.93 7.99 2.79
CA GLN A 100 15.49 8.26 2.88
C GLN A 100 14.68 6.97 2.76
N THR A 101 15.06 6.02 1.90
CA THR A 101 14.38 4.73 1.79
C THR A 101 14.48 3.95 3.09
N LEU A 102 15.64 3.97 3.77
CA LEU A 102 15.79 3.35 5.10
C LEU A 102 14.89 4.01 6.15
N GLU A 103 14.74 5.34 6.13
CA GLU A 103 13.81 6.07 7.01
C GLU A 103 12.34 5.72 6.73
N GLN A 104 11.97 5.51 5.45
CA GLN A 104 10.63 5.07 5.07
C GLN A 104 10.36 3.60 5.43
N ILE A 105 11.35 2.72 5.30
CA ILE A 105 11.28 1.34 5.83
C ILE A 105 11.07 1.37 7.35
N ASP A 106 11.84 2.19 8.06
CA ASP A 106 11.76 2.35 9.51
C ASP A 106 10.38 2.86 9.98
N VAL A 107 9.80 3.85 9.31
CA VAL A 107 8.47 4.35 9.72
C VAL A 107 7.38 3.29 9.58
N VAL A 108 7.45 2.39 8.59
CA VAL A 108 6.53 1.25 8.47
C VAL A 108 6.69 0.29 9.65
N HIS A 109 7.93 -0.05 10.01
CA HIS A 109 8.21 -0.89 11.19
C HIS A 109 7.65 -0.27 12.48
N ARG A 110 7.96 1.01 12.73
CA ARG A 110 7.47 1.73 13.91
C ARG A 110 5.96 1.90 13.92
N MET A 111 5.32 2.07 12.75
CA MET A 111 3.86 2.11 12.63
C MET A 111 3.25 0.79 13.09
N CYS A 112 3.80 -0.34 12.65
CA CYS A 112 3.33 -1.67 13.08
C CYS A 112 3.51 -1.89 14.58
N LEU A 113 4.63 -1.44 15.14
CA LEU A 113 4.89 -1.52 16.59
C LEU A 113 3.97 -0.61 17.42
N LYS A 114 3.58 0.55 16.87
CA LYS A 114 2.70 1.50 17.56
C LYS A 114 1.24 1.05 17.60
N TYR A 115 0.77 0.35 16.57
CA TYR A 115 -0.62 -0.13 16.46
C TYR A 115 -0.68 -1.67 16.28
N PRO A 116 -0.14 -2.46 17.22
CA PRO A 116 0.01 -3.90 17.07
C PRO A 116 -1.33 -4.66 17.12
N GLU A 117 -2.40 -4.04 17.60
CA GLU A 117 -3.77 -4.55 17.54
C GLU A 117 -4.35 -4.49 16.12
N THR A 118 -3.85 -3.58 15.28
CA THR A 118 -4.29 -3.39 13.91
C THR A 118 -3.36 -4.06 12.93
N PHE A 119 -2.05 -3.84 13.06
CA PHE A 119 -1.04 -4.25 12.09
C PHE A 119 -0.19 -5.41 12.62
N MET A 120 0.18 -6.31 11.72
CA MET A 120 1.22 -7.31 11.94
C MET A 120 2.23 -7.19 10.82
N PHE A 121 3.48 -6.85 11.16
CA PHE A 121 4.54 -6.85 10.17
C PHE A 121 4.74 -8.27 9.61
N ALA A 122 4.80 -8.39 8.28
CA ALA A 122 4.87 -9.66 7.59
C ALA A 122 5.86 -9.58 6.42
N THR A 123 6.52 -10.69 6.15
CA THR A 123 7.51 -10.82 5.09
C THR A 123 7.34 -12.11 4.28
N SER A 124 6.24 -12.84 4.49
CA SER A 124 5.93 -14.07 3.78
C SER A 124 4.42 -14.22 3.56
N SER A 125 4.05 -15.03 2.57
CA SER A 125 2.65 -15.38 2.33
C SER A 125 2.01 -16.10 3.53
N GLN A 126 2.78 -16.89 4.28
CA GLN A 126 2.31 -17.54 5.48
C GLN A 126 1.96 -16.52 6.57
N GLU A 127 2.82 -15.52 6.80
CA GLU A 127 2.57 -14.45 7.77
C GLU A 127 1.37 -13.57 7.38
N ILE A 128 1.09 -13.40 6.08
CA ILE A 128 -0.16 -12.76 5.62
C ILE A 128 -1.37 -13.54 6.12
N MET A 129 -1.38 -14.86 5.92
CA MET A 129 -2.47 -15.72 6.37
C MET A 129 -2.58 -15.79 7.90
N ASP A 130 -1.46 -15.66 8.61
CA ASP A 130 -1.43 -15.62 10.08
C ASP A 130 -2.06 -14.32 10.60
N ALA A 131 -1.66 -13.17 10.04
CA ALA A 131 -2.24 -11.87 10.37
C ALA A 131 -3.75 -11.84 10.12
N PHE A 132 -4.19 -12.37 8.97
CA PHE A 132 -5.61 -12.46 8.64
C PHE A 132 -6.39 -13.30 9.66
N ARG A 133 -5.84 -14.47 10.06
CA ARG A 133 -6.44 -15.31 11.12
C ARG A 133 -6.48 -14.63 12.49
N MET A 134 -5.55 -13.71 12.75
CA MET A 134 -5.52 -12.88 13.96
C MET A 134 -6.40 -11.63 13.85
N ASN A 135 -7.18 -11.46 12.77
CA ASN A 135 -7.98 -10.27 12.48
C ASN A 135 -7.16 -8.96 12.43
N LYS A 136 -5.90 -9.08 11.99
CA LYS A 136 -4.96 -7.99 11.76
C LYS A 136 -4.75 -7.78 10.26
N THR A 137 -4.32 -6.59 9.89
CA THR A 137 -3.83 -6.31 8.53
C THR A 137 -2.34 -6.68 8.49
N ALA A 138 -1.96 -7.59 7.61
CA ALA A 138 -0.56 -7.87 7.35
C ALA A 138 0.09 -6.65 6.69
N SER A 139 1.18 -6.16 7.25
CA SER A 139 1.92 -5.01 6.76
C SER A 139 3.23 -5.48 6.16
N LEU A 140 3.34 -5.38 4.83
CA LEU A 140 4.56 -5.69 4.08
C LEU A 140 5.17 -4.39 3.57
N ILE A 141 6.44 -4.46 3.14
CA ILE A 141 7.13 -3.31 2.55
C ILE A 141 7.47 -3.63 1.11
N GLY A 142 7.19 -2.67 0.24
CA GLY A 142 7.78 -2.62 -1.08
C GLY A 142 8.48 -1.29 -1.32
N VAL A 143 9.64 -1.35 -1.95
CA VAL A 143 10.42 -0.16 -2.28
C VAL A 143 10.04 0.29 -3.68
N GLU A 144 9.63 1.55 -3.81
CA GLU A 144 9.19 2.12 -5.08
C GLU A 144 10.31 2.95 -5.71
N GLY A 145 10.94 2.40 -6.74
CA GLY A 145 11.98 3.03 -7.52
C GLY A 145 13.37 2.47 -7.24
N GLY A 146 14.01 1.97 -8.30
CA GLY A 146 15.34 1.36 -8.26
C GLY A 146 16.47 2.30 -7.87
N HIS A 147 16.26 3.62 -7.91
CA HIS A 147 17.23 4.60 -7.40
C HIS A 147 17.49 4.42 -5.90
N SER A 148 16.53 3.84 -5.16
CA SER A 148 16.65 3.50 -3.74
C SER A 148 17.82 2.56 -3.42
N ILE A 149 18.26 1.72 -4.37
CA ILE A 149 19.38 0.80 -4.15
C ILE A 149 20.74 1.38 -4.57
N ASP A 150 20.76 2.57 -5.17
CA ASP A 150 21.96 3.23 -5.70
C ASP A 150 22.87 2.29 -6.50
N SER A 151 22.26 1.52 -7.43
CA SER A 151 22.95 0.54 -8.28
C SER A 151 23.83 -0.47 -7.52
N SER A 152 23.46 -0.82 -6.28
CA SER A 152 24.21 -1.73 -5.43
C SER A 152 23.40 -2.98 -5.06
N LEU A 153 23.90 -4.15 -5.46
CA LEU A 153 23.36 -5.44 -5.02
C LEU A 153 23.49 -5.63 -3.49
N GLY A 154 24.47 -4.98 -2.87
CA GLY A 154 24.62 -4.96 -1.42
C GLY A 154 23.45 -4.25 -0.75
N THR A 155 23.08 -3.07 -1.25
CA THR A 155 21.92 -2.30 -0.76
C THR A 155 20.63 -3.08 -0.97
N LEU A 156 20.44 -3.71 -2.14
CA LEU A 156 19.30 -4.58 -2.42
C LEU A 156 19.14 -5.70 -1.38
N ARG A 157 20.21 -6.45 -1.10
CA ARG A 157 20.19 -7.52 -0.08
C ARG A 157 19.92 -6.97 1.31
N THR A 158 20.52 -5.84 1.68
CA THR A 158 20.27 -5.20 2.98
C THR A 158 18.81 -4.83 3.14
N MET A 159 18.19 -4.22 2.13
CA MET A 159 16.76 -3.89 2.14
C MET A 159 15.89 -5.15 2.25
N TYR A 160 16.24 -6.23 1.54
CA TYR A 160 15.56 -7.52 1.71
C TYR A 160 15.62 -8.05 3.16
N HIS A 161 16.78 -7.94 3.81
CA HIS A 161 16.96 -8.32 5.22
C HIS A 161 16.18 -7.42 6.18
N LEU A 162 15.96 -6.15 5.83
CA LEU A 162 15.08 -5.23 6.55
C LEU A 162 13.59 -5.50 6.28
N GLY A 163 13.27 -6.51 5.46
CA GLY A 163 11.92 -7.02 5.26
C GLY A 163 11.22 -6.54 3.99
N VAL A 164 11.93 -5.87 3.08
CA VAL A 164 11.39 -5.50 1.76
C VAL A 164 11.09 -6.76 0.94
N ARG A 165 9.91 -6.80 0.29
CA ARG A 165 9.44 -7.96 -0.48
C ARG A 165 9.08 -7.69 -1.93
N TYR A 166 8.97 -6.43 -2.35
CA TYR A 166 9.09 -6.07 -3.76
C TYR A 166 10.03 -4.87 -3.96
N LEU A 167 10.58 -4.77 -5.17
CA LEU A 167 11.21 -3.55 -5.68
C LEU A 167 10.56 -3.17 -7.01
N THR A 168 10.03 -1.96 -7.10
CA THR A 168 9.63 -1.34 -8.37
C THR A 168 10.90 -0.87 -9.08
N LEU A 169 11.14 -1.38 -10.29
CA LEU A 169 12.44 -1.20 -10.96
C LEU A 169 12.79 0.26 -11.22
N THR A 170 11.79 1.09 -11.53
CA THR A 170 11.92 2.53 -11.69
C THR A 170 10.77 3.23 -10.97
N HIS A 171 10.90 4.53 -10.73
CA HIS A 171 9.74 5.40 -10.54
C HIS A 171 9.60 6.23 -11.84
N SER A 172 9.16 7.48 -11.79
CA SER A 172 9.10 8.39 -12.94
C SER A 172 10.47 9.02 -13.27
N CYS A 173 11.52 8.20 -13.34
CA CYS A 173 12.88 8.55 -13.72
C CYS A 173 13.67 7.29 -14.06
N ASN A 174 14.59 7.39 -15.03
CA ASN A 174 15.53 6.31 -15.33
C ASN A 174 16.50 6.06 -14.15
N THR A 175 16.94 4.81 -14.03
CA THR A 175 18.12 4.44 -13.24
C THR A 175 19.28 4.12 -14.19
N PRO A 176 20.53 3.99 -13.72
CA PRO A 176 21.65 3.52 -14.55
C PRO A 176 21.48 2.13 -15.19
N TRP A 177 20.37 1.44 -14.92
CA TRP A 177 20.17 0.06 -15.32
C TRP A 177 18.76 -0.32 -15.77
N ALA A 178 17.80 0.59 -15.69
CA ALA A 178 16.42 0.40 -16.14
C ALA A 178 15.80 1.72 -16.62
N ASP A 179 15.06 1.64 -17.73
CA ASP A 179 14.29 2.74 -18.31
C ASP A 179 12.87 2.83 -17.71
N ASN A 180 12.35 4.05 -17.53
CA ASN A 180 11.02 4.30 -16.95
C ASN A 180 9.94 4.63 -18.00
N TRP A 181 8.68 4.69 -17.56
CA TRP A 181 7.50 4.91 -18.41
C TRP A 181 7.49 6.22 -19.19
N LEU A 182 8.19 7.27 -18.72
CA LEU A 182 8.31 8.55 -19.46
C LEU A 182 9.06 8.41 -20.79
N VAL A 183 9.77 7.30 -20.98
CA VAL A 183 10.36 6.93 -22.28
C VAL A 183 9.28 6.68 -23.33
N ASP A 184 8.18 6.02 -22.95
CA ASP A 184 7.08 5.68 -23.87
C ASP A 184 6.28 6.90 -24.30
N THR A 185 6.30 7.96 -23.47
CA THR A 185 5.67 9.25 -23.80
C THR A 185 6.60 10.19 -24.57
N GLY A 186 7.86 9.79 -24.80
CA GLY A 186 8.90 10.64 -25.38
C GLY A 186 9.33 11.82 -24.50
N SER A 187 8.94 11.82 -23.21
CA SER A 187 9.34 12.84 -22.23
C SER A 187 10.75 12.62 -21.71
N GLU A 188 11.21 11.37 -21.70
CA GLU A 188 12.60 11.00 -21.43
C GLU A 188 13.16 10.12 -22.57
N GLN A 189 14.49 10.03 -22.65
CA GLN A 189 15.15 9.15 -23.62
C GLN A 189 15.34 7.76 -23.04
N SER A 190 15.20 6.74 -23.88
CA SER A 190 15.63 5.38 -23.53
C SER A 190 17.16 5.34 -23.42
N GLU A 191 17.68 4.91 -22.28
CA GLU A 191 19.11 4.71 -22.06
C GLU A 191 19.52 3.27 -22.33
N HIS A 192 18.66 2.31 -21.99
CA HIS A 192 19.00 0.87 -21.98
C HIS A 192 18.16 0.02 -22.95
N LYS A 193 17.09 0.59 -23.52
CA LYS A 193 16.03 -0.14 -24.24
C LYS A 193 15.43 -1.24 -23.35
N GLY A 194 15.03 -0.84 -22.15
CA GLY A 194 14.59 -1.74 -21.08
C GLY A 194 15.67 -1.90 -20.01
N LEU A 195 16.38 -3.03 -20.00
CA LEU A 195 17.37 -3.36 -18.95
C LEU A 195 18.81 -3.40 -19.48
N SER A 196 19.71 -2.74 -18.76
CA SER A 196 21.16 -2.85 -18.98
C SER A 196 21.69 -4.25 -18.60
N PRO A 197 22.94 -4.60 -18.95
CA PRO A 197 23.56 -5.84 -18.46
C PRO A 197 23.57 -5.95 -16.92
N PHE A 198 23.76 -4.83 -16.21
CA PHE A 198 23.66 -4.81 -14.74
C PHE A 198 22.22 -5.00 -14.28
N GLY A 199 21.24 -4.35 -14.93
CA GLY A 199 19.82 -4.54 -14.64
C GLY A 199 19.39 -6.00 -14.74
N LYS A 200 19.90 -6.73 -15.74
CA LYS A 200 19.67 -8.18 -15.87
C LYS A 200 20.26 -8.98 -14.70
N GLN A 201 21.45 -8.61 -14.21
CA GLN A 201 22.03 -9.25 -13.02
C GLN A 201 21.21 -8.96 -11.76
N LEU A 202 20.67 -7.76 -11.64
CA LEU A 202 19.81 -7.35 -10.54
C LEU A 202 18.52 -8.20 -10.52
N ILE A 203 17.88 -8.41 -11.67
CA ILE A 203 16.72 -9.32 -11.80
C ILE A 203 17.06 -10.73 -11.31
N LEU A 204 18.23 -11.27 -11.67
CA LEU A 204 18.67 -12.59 -11.20
C LEU A 204 18.87 -12.61 -9.68
N GLU A 205 19.40 -11.54 -9.09
CA GLU A 205 19.56 -11.45 -7.62
C GLU A 205 18.20 -11.35 -6.92
N MET A 206 17.24 -10.59 -7.46
CA MET A 206 15.87 -10.54 -6.94
C MET A 206 15.20 -11.92 -6.99
N ASN A 207 15.35 -12.65 -8.09
CA ASN A 207 14.87 -14.02 -8.21
C ASN A 207 15.52 -14.95 -7.18
N ARG A 208 16.84 -14.85 -6.98
CA ARG A 208 17.56 -15.65 -5.97
C ARG A 208 17.08 -15.36 -4.54
N LEU A 209 16.78 -14.09 -4.24
CA LEU A 209 16.25 -13.68 -2.93
C LEU A 209 14.79 -14.08 -2.73
N GLY A 210 14.02 -14.33 -3.79
CA GLY A 210 12.57 -14.43 -3.71
C GLY A 210 11.90 -13.08 -3.45
N MET A 211 12.49 -12.00 -3.98
CA MET A 211 11.90 -10.67 -4.00
C MET A 211 11.02 -10.52 -5.24
N LEU A 212 9.79 -10.02 -5.07
CA LEU A 212 8.89 -9.71 -6.18
C LEU A 212 9.48 -8.58 -7.04
N ILE A 213 9.42 -8.76 -8.35
CA ILE A 213 9.80 -7.73 -9.33
C ILE A 213 8.53 -6.97 -9.68
N ASP A 214 8.48 -5.70 -9.32
CA ASP A 214 7.37 -4.83 -9.66
C ASP A 214 7.71 -4.02 -10.92
N LEU A 215 6.81 -4.09 -11.89
CA LEU A 215 6.90 -3.47 -13.21
C LEU A 215 6.04 -2.20 -13.31
N ALA A 216 5.48 -1.70 -12.21
CA ALA A 216 4.93 -0.36 -12.21
C ALA A 216 6.02 0.65 -12.65
N HIS A 217 5.60 1.74 -13.30
CA HIS A 217 6.46 2.85 -13.75
C HIS A 217 7.58 2.52 -14.75
N VAL A 218 7.72 1.28 -15.24
CA VAL A 218 8.72 0.94 -16.27
C VAL A 218 8.18 1.21 -17.68
N THR A 219 9.08 1.29 -18.66
CA THR A 219 8.73 1.31 -20.10
C THR A 219 8.24 -0.06 -20.60
N VAL A 220 7.41 -0.08 -21.66
CA VAL A 220 7.08 -1.32 -22.41
C VAL A 220 8.20 -1.83 -23.34
N ALA A 221 9.23 -1.00 -23.59
CA ALA A 221 10.33 -1.16 -24.56
C ALA A 221 10.06 -0.68 -26.01
#